data_AF-J3I313-F1
#
_entry.id   AF-J3I313-F1
#
_cell.length_a   1.000
_cell.length_b   1.000
_cell.length_c   1.000
_cell.angle_alpha   90.00
_cell.angle_beta   90.00
_cell.angle_gamma   90.00
#
_symmetry.space_group_name_H-M   'P 1'
#
loop_
_entity.id
_entity.type
_entity.pdbx_description
1 polymer ?
#
loop_
_entity_poly.entity_id
_entity_poly.type
_entity_poly.pdbx_seq_one_letter_code
_entity_poly.pdbx_strand_id
1 'polypeptide(L)'
;MSRVGKMPIALPSGAEATITAAQITVKGPLGSLSQPLTGLVKVANNNGTLNFEAANDSREANAMSGTLRALVNNMVNGVTKGFEKKLNLVGVGFRAQAQGDKLNLSLGFSHPVVHQMPQGIKCETPTQTEIL
;
A
#
# COMPACT_ATOMS: atom_id res chain seq x y z
N MET A 1 -0.47 -24.06 -7.48
CA MET A 1 0.31 -23.09 -6.71
C MET A 1 0.78 -21.90 -7.55
N SER A 2 0.46 -20.68 -7.12
CA SER A 2 0.89 -19.43 -7.75
C SER A 2 2.40 -19.23 -7.61
N ARG A 3 3.09 -18.85 -8.70
CA ARG A 3 4.53 -18.52 -8.67
C ARG A 3 4.82 -17.35 -7.73
N VAL A 4 3.89 -16.40 -7.62
CA VAL A 4 4.01 -15.22 -6.76
C VAL A 4 3.98 -15.59 -5.27
N GLY A 5 3.17 -16.59 -4.88
CA GLY A 5 3.10 -17.06 -3.49
C GLY A 5 4.40 -17.72 -3.03
N LYS A 6 5.14 -18.37 -3.93
CA LYS A 6 6.43 -19.02 -3.63
C LYS A 6 7.60 -18.05 -3.45
N MET A 7 7.41 -16.76 -3.77
CA MET A 7 8.46 -15.77 -3.67
C MET A 7 8.56 -15.25 -2.23
N PRO A 8 9.64 -15.56 -1.49
CA PRO A 8 9.85 -15.02 -0.16
C PRO A 8 9.86 -13.49 -0.17
N ILE A 9 9.51 -12.90 0.97
CA ILE A 9 9.65 -11.46 1.22
C ILE A 9 10.73 -11.26 2.26
N ALA A 10 11.84 -10.63 1.89
CA ALA A 10 12.85 -10.20 2.85
C ALA A 10 12.39 -8.92 3.56
N LEU A 11 12.45 -8.90 4.88
CA LEU A 11 12.15 -7.71 5.68
C LEU A 11 13.39 -6.79 5.69
N PRO A 12 13.27 -5.55 5.19
CA PRO A 12 14.36 -4.57 5.24
C PRO A 12 14.62 -4.12 6.68
N SER A 13 15.82 -3.58 6.92
CA SER A 13 16.19 -3.04 8.23
C SER A 13 15.21 -1.95 8.67
N GLY A 14 14.66 -2.11 9.87
CA GLY A 14 13.65 -1.18 10.43
C GLY A 14 12.20 -1.58 10.17
N ALA A 15 11.93 -2.67 9.44
CA ALA A 15 10.60 -3.28 9.38
C ALA A 15 10.52 -4.54 10.26
N GLU A 16 9.47 -4.62 11.08
CA GLU A 16 9.17 -5.77 11.93
C GLU A 16 7.80 -6.34 11.54
N ALA A 17 7.71 -7.67 11.41
CA ALA A 17 6.46 -8.36 11.13
C ALA A 17 6.08 -9.27 12.30
N THR A 18 4.94 -8.97 12.93
CA THR A 18 4.33 -9.82 13.96
C THR A 18 3.22 -10.65 13.33
N ILE A 19 3.33 -11.97 13.44
CA ILE A 19 2.35 -12.92 12.91
C ILE A 19 1.57 -13.51 14.08
N THR A 20 0.26 -13.40 14.03
CA THR A 20 -0.67 -14.05 14.97
C THR A 20 -1.60 -14.98 14.19
N ALA A 21 -2.34 -15.84 14.87
CA ALA A 21 -3.30 -16.74 14.21
C ALA A 21 -4.40 -15.99 13.43
N ALA A 22 -4.76 -14.78 13.86
CA ALA A 22 -5.85 -14.00 13.30
C ALA A 22 -5.39 -12.89 12.33
N GLN A 23 -4.16 -12.40 12.45
CA GLN A 23 -3.68 -11.26 11.65
C GLN A 23 -2.15 -11.19 11.55
N ILE A 24 -1.68 -10.51 10.51
CA ILE A 24 -0.29 -10.08 10.34
C ILE A 24 -0.24 -8.58 10.55
N THR A 25 0.68 -8.13 11.39
CA THR A 25 0.98 -6.71 11.58
C THR A 25 2.40 -6.43 11.12
N VAL A 26 2.57 -5.44 10.26
CA VAL A 26 3.88 -4.98 9.79
C VAL A 26 4.08 -3.56 10.32
N LYS A 27 5.16 -3.36 11.07
CA LYS A 27 5.57 -2.07 11.63
C LYS A 27 6.84 -1.61 10.94
N GLY A 28 6.96 -0.30 10.72
CA GLY A 28 8.15 0.31 10.17
C GLY A 28 8.22 1.81 10.50
N PRO A 29 9.21 2.52 9.95
CA PRO A 29 9.42 3.95 10.25
C PRO A 29 8.24 4.85 9.85
N LEU A 30 7.46 4.49 8.83
CA LEU A 30 6.35 5.29 8.33
C LEU A 30 4.99 4.90 8.95
N GLY A 31 4.96 3.95 9.88
CA GLY A 31 3.75 3.56 10.61
C GLY A 31 3.57 2.05 10.75
N SER A 32 2.33 1.63 11.00
CA SER A 32 1.96 0.23 11.17
C SER A 32 0.72 -0.12 10.36
N LEU A 33 0.75 -1.26 9.67
CA LEU A 33 -0.36 -1.80 8.92
C LEU A 33 -0.72 -3.18 9.47
N SER A 34 -2.02 -3.49 9.49
CA SER A 34 -2.53 -4.80 9.90
C SER A 34 -3.37 -5.41 8.78
N GLN A 35 -3.22 -6.72 8.60
CA GLN A 35 -3.96 -7.50 7.61
C GLN A 35 -4.54 -8.75 8.29
N PRO A 36 -5.86 -8.96 8.26
CA PRO A 36 -6.47 -10.16 8.82
C PRO A 36 -6.11 -11.41 8.01
N LEU A 37 -5.97 -12.53 8.71
CA LEU A 37 -5.75 -13.86 8.16
C LEU A 37 -7.01 -14.70 8.26
N THR A 38 -7.36 -15.36 7.17
CA THR A 38 -8.55 -16.22 7.06
C THR A 38 -8.25 -17.70 7.28
N GLY A 39 -7.04 -18.05 7.73
CA GLY A 39 -6.60 -19.44 7.96
C GLY A 39 -6.29 -20.25 6.69
N LEU A 40 -6.56 -19.71 5.50
CA LEU A 40 -6.30 -20.37 4.21
C LEU A 40 -4.83 -20.35 3.78
N VAL A 41 -3.99 -19.54 4.44
CA VAL A 41 -2.57 -19.38 4.14
C VAL A 41 -1.77 -19.47 5.43
N LYS A 42 -0.78 -20.36 5.45
CA LYS A 42 0.22 -20.46 6.50
C LYS A 42 1.33 -19.45 6.21
N VAL A 43 1.67 -18.63 7.19
CA VAL A 43 2.75 -17.65 7.07
C VAL A 43 3.82 -17.97 8.09
N ALA A 44 5.05 -18.15 7.62
CA ALA A 44 6.21 -18.44 8.44
C ALA A 44 7.23 -17.31 8.31
N ASN A 45 7.86 -16.93 9.43
CA ASN A 45 8.98 -15.99 9.46
C ASN A 45 10.26 -16.76 9.75
N ASN A 46 11.12 -16.91 8.74
CA ASN A 46 12.41 -17.57 8.84
C ASN A 46 13.51 -16.50 8.82
N ASN A 47 13.99 -16.10 9.99
CA ASN A 47 15.11 -15.16 10.17
C ASN A 47 14.99 -13.87 9.34
N GLY A 48 13.82 -13.22 9.35
CA GLY A 48 13.58 -11.98 8.60
C GLY A 48 13.12 -12.19 7.17
N THR A 49 12.85 -13.43 6.77
CA THR A 49 12.22 -13.76 5.49
C THR A 49 10.84 -14.36 5.72
N LEU A 50 9.81 -13.71 5.17
CA LEU A 50 8.43 -14.18 5.24
C LEU A 50 8.11 -15.13 4.07
N ASN A 51 7.64 -16.32 4.41
CA ASN A 51 7.17 -17.34 3.48
C ASN A 51 5.67 -17.53 3.60
N PHE A 52 5.00 -17.75 2.46
CA PHE A 52 3.56 -17.90 2.36
C PHE A 52 3.23 -19.22 1.68
N GLU A 53 2.53 -20.09 2.39
CA GLU A 53 2.15 -21.41 1.89
C GLU A 53 0.63 -21.58 1.95
N ALA A 54 0.05 -22.16 0.90
CA ALA A 54 -1.37 -22.50 0.94
C ALA A 54 -1.62 -23.53 2.06
N ALA A 55 -2.69 -23.35 2.84
CA ALA A 55 -3.00 -24.27 3.93
C ALA A 55 -3.46 -25.66 3.42
N ASN A 56 -4.01 -25.72 2.20
CA ASN A 56 -4.45 -26.92 1.51
C ASN A 56 -4.36 -26.76 -0.02
N ASP A 57 -4.67 -27.82 -0.76
CA ASP A 57 -4.64 -27.84 -2.23
C ASP A 57 -5.90 -27.24 -2.90
N SER A 58 -6.78 -26.59 -2.14
CA SER A 58 -7.94 -25.91 -2.72
C SER A 58 -7.52 -24.80 -3.68
N ARG A 59 -8.40 -24.50 -4.64
CA ARG A 59 -8.17 -23.41 -5.60
C ARG A 59 -8.10 -22.06 -4.87
N GLU A 60 -8.92 -21.90 -3.84
CA GLU A 60 -9.05 -20.72 -3.00
C GLU A 60 -7.78 -20.47 -2.20
N ALA A 61 -7.25 -21.49 -1.49
CA ALA A 61 -6.00 -21.35 -0.73
C ALA A 61 -4.80 -21.07 -1.66
N ASN A 62 -4.78 -21.69 -2.84
CA ASN A 62 -3.78 -21.42 -3.86
C ASN A 62 -3.82 -19.98 -4.39
N ALA A 63 -5.01 -19.42 -4.63
CA ALA A 63 -5.16 -18.03 -5.06
C ALA A 63 -4.81 -17.05 -3.93
N MET A 64 -5.30 -17.34 -2.71
CA MET A 64 -5.09 -16.50 -1.53
C MET A 64 -3.62 -16.40 -1.13
N SER A 65 -2.82 -17.46 -1.28
CA SER A 65 -1.38 -17.40 -0.96
C SER A 65 -0.64 -16.34 -1.79
N GLY A 66 -0.96 -16.21 -3.08
CA GLY A 66 -0.39 -15.17 -3.95
C GLY A 66 -0.85 -13.76 -3.56
N THR A 67 -2.16 -13.59 -3.31
CA THR A 67 -2.74 -12.32 -2.89
C THR A 67 -2.19 -11.85 -1.56
N LEU A 68 -2.16 -12.72 -0.55
CA LEU A 68 -1.66 -12.39 0.78
C LEU A 68 -0.18 -12.01 0.74
N ARG A 69 0.64 -12.75 -0.02
CA ARG A 69 2.04 -12.39 -0.25
C ARG A 69 2.13 -10.98 -0.86
N ALA A 70 1.34 -10.67 -1.89
CA ALA A 70 1.37 -9.35 -2.51
C ALA A 70 0.94 -8.23 -1.54
N LEU A 71 -0.10 -8.46 -0.73
CA LEU A 71 -0.55 -7.52 0.29
C LEU A 71 0.53 -7.26 1.34
N VAL A 72 1.13 -8.30 1.91
CA VAL A 72 2.20 -8.15 2.92
C VAL A 72 3.43 -7.47 2.31
N ASN A 73 3.79 -7.79 1.07
CA ASN A 73 4.88 -7.10 0.37
C ASN A 73 4.60 -5.61 0.22
N ASN A 74 3.35 -5.24 -0.11
CA ASN A 74 2.94 -3.85 -0.19
C ASN A 74 2.91 -3.18 1.19
N MET A 75 2.53 -3.89 2.25
CA MET A 75 2.60 -3.37 3.61
C MET A 75 4.05 -3.06 4.00
N VAL A 76 4.99 -3.98 3.76
CA VAL A 76 6.42 -3.79 4.03
C VAL A 76 6.97 -2.59 3.27
N ASN A 77 6.69 -2.48 1.98
CA ASN A 77 7.09 -1.32 1.18
C ASN A 77 6.43 -0.02 1.67
N GLY A 78 5.16 -0.07 2.04
CA GLY A 78 4.40 1.09 2.52
C GLY A 78 4.94 1.64 3.84
N VAL A 79 5.29 0.79 4.81
CA VAL A 79 5.81 1.26 6.11
C VAL A 79 7.30 1.64 6.06
N THR A 80 8.01 1.32 4.97
CA THR A 80 9.45 1.62 4.82
C THR A 80 9.74 2.75 3.85
N LYS A 81 9.21 2.67 2.63
CA LYS A 81 9.40 3.66 1.55
C LYS A 81 8.20 4.56 1.35
N GLY A 82 7.00 4.07 1.65
CA GLY A 82 5.75 4.74 1.31
C GLY A 82 5.35 4.53 -0.14
N PHE A 83 4.22 5.11 -0.51
CA PHE A 83 3.70 5.11 -1.89
C PHE A 83 3.50 6.54 -2.33
N GLU A 84 3.89 6.83 -3.57
CA GLU A 84 3.69 8.12 -4.22
C GLU A 84 2.93 7.89 -5.52
N LYS A 85 2.00 8.78 -5.86
CA LYS A 85 1.31 8.78 -7.15
C LYS A 85 1.37 10.16 -7.77
N LYS A 86 2.23 10.29 -8.78
CA LYS A 86 2.31 11.50 -9.59
C LYS A 86 1.15 11.61 -10.57
N LEU A 87 0.43 12.72 -10.53
CA LEU A 87 -0.63 13.10 -11.47
C LEU A 87 -0.26 14.42 -12.16
N ASN A 88 -0.44 14.48 -13.47
CA ASN A 88 -0.15 15.66 -14.28
C ASN A 88 -1.43 16.21 -14.89
N LEU A 89 -1.62 17.53 -14.79
CA LEU A 89 -2.69 18.28 -15.42
C LEU A 89 -2.28 18.68 -16.83
N VAL A 90 -3.12 18.33 -17.81
CA VAL A 90 -2.93 18.69 -19.22
C VAL A 90 -4.10 19.55 -19.67
N GLY A 91 -3.84 20.82 -19.95
CA GLY A 91 -4.85 21.79 -20.38
C GLY A 91 -4.42 23.23 -20.07
N VAL A 92 -4.71 24.15 -20.97
CA VAL A 92 -4.40 25.57 -20.75
C VAL A 92 -5.31 26.10 -19.65
N GLY A 93 -4.72 26.71 -18.62
CA GLY A 93 -5.45 27.23 -17.45
C GLY A 93 -5.77 26.18 -16.37
N PHE A 94 -5.37 24.92 -16.54
CA PHE A 94 -5.52 23.91 -15.50
C PHE A 94 -4.46 24.08 -14.43
N ARG A 95 -4.90 24.11 -13.17
CA ARG A 95 -4.00 24.23 -12.03
C ARG A 95 -4.49 23.47 -10.80
N ALA A 96 -3.55 22.95 -10.03
CA ALA A 96 -3.75 22.33 -8.73
C ALA A 96 -3.05 23.15 -7.66
N GLN A 97 -3.64 23.22 -6.47
CA GLN A 97 -3.03 23.80 -5.28
C GLN A 97 -3.38 22.96 -4.06
N ALA A 98 -2.36 22.41 -3.40
CA ALA A 98 -2.52 21.80 -2.09
C ALA A 98 -2.63 22.88 -0.99
N GLN A 99 -3.63 22.76 -0.13
CA GLN A 99 -3.88 23.64 1.02
C GLN A 99 -4.21 22.77 2.25
N GLY A 100 -3.17 22.41 3.02
CA GLY A 100 -3.31 21.46 4.12
C GLY A 100 -3.85 20.12 3.62
N ASP A 101 -4.98 19.67 4.17
CA ASP A 101 -5.64 18.41 3.78
C ASP A 101 -6.60 18.57 2.60
N LYS A 102 -6.61 19.71 1.91
CA LYS A 102 -7.49 19.98 0.77
C LYS A 102 -6.67 20.22 -0.50
N LEU A 103 -7.11 19.62 -1.59
CA LEU A 103 -6.59 19.83 -2.93
C LEU A 103 -7.59 20.66 -3.73
N ASN A 104 -7.19 21.87 -4.11
CA ASN A 104 -8.01 22.77 -4.91
C ASN A 104 -7.63 22.63 -6.39
N LEU A 105 -8.60 22.31 -7.24
CA LEU A 105 -8.42 22.03 -8.66
C LEU A 105 -9.20 23.04 -9.49
N SER A 106 -8.51 23.76 -10.37
CA SER A 106 -9.12 24.57 -11.42
C SER A 106 -9.02 23.79 -12.73
N LEU A 107 -10.13 23.19 -13.17
CA LEU A 107 -10.18 22.31 -14.35
C LEU A 107 -11.10 22.86 -15.45
N GLY A 108 -11.36 24.17 -15.45
CA GLY A 108 -12.26 24.82 -16.41
C GLY A 108 -13.75 24.78 -16.06
N PHE A 109 -14.13 24.29 -14.87
CA PHE A 109 -15.48 24.45 -14.34
C PHE A 109 -15.73 25.90 -13.90
N SER A 110 -17.01 26.30 -13.81
CA SER A 110 -17.41 27.64 -13.34
C SER A 110 -17.04 27.94 -11.89
N HIS A 111 -16.65 26.92 -11.11
CA HIS A 111 -16.16 27.03 -9.75
C HIS A 111 -14.94 26.11 -9.53
N PRO A 112 -14.09 26.39 -8.53
CA PRO A 112 -13.01 25.48 -8.14
C PRO A 112 -13.57 24.16 -7.60
N VAL A 113 -12.85 23.07 -7.82
CA VAL A 113 -13.17 21.76 -7.24
C VAL A 113 -12.25 21.54 -6.04
N VAL A 114 -12.82 21.55 -4.85
CA VAL A 114 -12.09 21.31 -3.60
C VAL A 114 -12.27 19.86 -3.19
N HIS A 115 -11.19 19.07 -3.23
CA HIS A 115 -11.19 17.68 -2.83
C HIS A 115 -10.49 17.52 -1.48
N GLN A 116 -11.19 16.95 -0.49
CA GLN A 116 -10.61 16.68 0.83
C GLN A 116 -9.86 15.35 0.81
N MET A 117 -8.59 15.37 1.23
CA MET A 117 -7.77 14.16 1.33
C MET A 117 -8.25 13.30 2.50
N PRO A 118 -8.31 11.96 2.31
CA PRO A 118 -8.59 11.06 3.41
C PRO A 118 -7.40 11.03 4.38
N GLN A 119 -7.67 10.60 5.62
CA GLN A 119 -6.66 10.54 6.67
C GLN A 119 -5.47 9.65 6.26
N GLY A 120 -4.25 10.14 6.48
CA GLY A 120 -3.01 9.42 6.19
C GLY A 120 -2.51 9.57 4.75
N ILE A 121 -3.24 10.29 3.88
CA ILE A 121 -2.76 10.68 2.55
C ILE A 121 -2.38 12.15 2.59
N LYS A 122 -1.14 12.45 2.18
CA LYS A 122 -0.67 13.82 1.95
C LYS A 122 -0.65 14.07 0.46
N CYS A 123 -0.98 15.30 0.06
CA CYS A 123 -0.84 15.75 -1.32
C CYS A 123 0.11 16.95 -1.37
N GLU A 124 1.03 16.94 -2.33
CA GLU A 124 1.94 18.05 -2.58
C GLU A 124 1.81 18.51 -4.04
N THR A 125 1.89 19.83 -4.27
CA THR A 125 1.85 20.40 -5.61
C THR A 125 3.16 21.12 -5.90
N PRO A 126 4.21 20.39 -6.35
CA PRO A 126 5.53 20.99 -6.61
C PRO A 126 5.49 22.02 -7.74
N THR A 127 4.60 21.81 -8.71
CA THR A 127 4.27 22.78 -9.75
C THR A 127 2.76 22.95 -9.83
N GLN A 128 2.28 24.00 -10.51
CA GLN A 128 0.85 24.24 -10.65
C GLN A 128 0.12 23.14 -11.44
N THR A 129 0.85 22.32 -12.21
CA THR A 129 0.28 21.27 -13.06
C THR A 129 0.64 19.86 -12.60
N GLU A 130 1.32 19.70 -11.46
CA GLU A 130 1.72 18.39 -10.93
C GLU A 130 1.21 18.21 -9.50
N ILE A 131 0.77 16.99 -9.19
CA ILE A 131 0.28 16.57 -7.88
C ILE A 131 1.03 15.29 -7.51
N LEU A 132 1.59 15.25 -6.30
CA LEU A 132 2.26 14.10 -5.70
C LEU A 132 1.48 13.58 -4.48
#